data_AF-A0A3D4GUL4-F1
#
_entry.id   AF-A0A3D4GUL4-F1
#
_cell.length_a   1.000
_cell.length_b   1.000
_cell.length_c   1.000
_cell.angle_alpha   90.00
_cell.angle_beta   90.00
_cell.angle_gamma   90.00
#
_symmetry.space_group_name_H-M   'P 1'
#
loop_
_entity.id
_entity.type
_entity.pdbx_description
1 polymer ?
#
loop_
_entity_poly.entity_id
_entity_poly.type
_entity_poly.pdbx_seq_one_letter_code
_entity_poly.pdbx_strand_id
1 'polypeptide(L)'
;MGYSPFESQDAMQVWLWEKSESSEPTFLKVHTHLPNRPAGMVSFLNITPDMRWDELGHIWYCPEVQRTNVNTEATYLMLSEAFDRLEYRRVGWKCDAQLLSSPSL
;
A
#
# COMPACT_ATOMS: atom_id res chain seq x y z
N MET A 1 3.16 10.66 5.66
CA MET A 1 4.04 9.80 4.84
C MET A 1 5.29 10.59 4.48
N GLY A 2 6.48 10.01 4.53
CA GLY A 2 7.74 10.76 4.40
C GLY A 2 8.12 11.21 2.98
N TYR A 3 7.30 10.92 1.97
CA TYR A 3 7.61 11.19 0.55
C TYR A 3 6.63 12.15 -0.15
N SER A 4 5.63 12.66 0.55
CA SER A 4 4.62 13.59 -0.01
C SER A 4 4.53 14.86 0.86
N PRO A 5 4.18 16.03 0.29
CA PRO A 5 3.84 16.25 -1.12
C PRO A 5 5.08 16.24 -2.04
N PHE A 6 4.87 15.89 -3.32
CA PHE A 6 5.91 15.98 -4.35
C PHE A 6 5.94 17.39 -4.95
N GLU A 7 7.11 17.85 -5.38
CA GLU A 7 7.29 19.17 -5.99
C GLU A 7 6.65 19.28 -7.39
N SER A 8 6.57 18.16 -8.12
CA SER A 8 5.98 18.09 -9.46
C SER A 8 5.50 16.68 -9.80
N GLN A 9 4.72 16.56 -10.88
CA GLN A 9 4.33 15.26 -11.43
C GLN A 9 5.55 14.44 -11.87
N ASP A 10 6.57 15.07 -12.46
CA ASP A 10 7.79 14.39 -12.89
C ASP A 10 8.58 13.85 -11.69
N ALA A 11 8.66 14.62 -10.59
CA ALA A 11 9.30 14.17 -9.35
C ALA A 11 8.58 12.95 -8.77
N MET A 12 7.25 12.97 -8.77
CA MET A 12 6.45 11.79 -8.39
C MET A 12 6.69 10.61 -9.32
N GLN A 13 6.81 10.85 -10.63
CA GLN A 13 7.03 9.80 -11.61
C GLN A 13 8.39 9.12 -11.42
N VAL A 14 9.46 9.89 -11.22
CA VAL A 14 10.80 9.35 -10.89
C VAL A 14 10.73 8.50 -9.64
N TRP A 15 10.09 9.01 -8.58
CA TRP A 15 9.93 8.26 -7.32
C TRP A 15 9.17 6.94 -7.52
N LEU A 16 8.09 6.93 -8.32
CA LEU A 16 7.34 5.71 -8.63
C LEU A 16 8.18 4.69 -9.42
N TRP A 17 9.01 5.15 -10.35
CA TRP A 17 9.93 4.29 -11.10
C TRP A 17 10.91 3.60 -10.15
N GLU A 18 11.56 4.36 -9.26
CA GLU A 18 12.45 3.81 -8.24
C GLU A 18 11.74 2.78 -7.34
N LYS A 19 10.48 3.04 -6.95
CA LYS A 19 9.70 2.09 -6.13
C LYS A 19 9.32 0.83 -6.90
N SER A 20 9.12 0.92 -8.21
CA SER A 20 8.81 -0.24 -9.05
C SER A 20 9.97 -1.24 -9.15
N GLU A 21 11.20 -0.80 -8.90
CA GLU A 21 12.40 -1.65 -8.89
C GLU A 21 12.73 -2.22 -7.50
N SER A 22 11.99 -1.82 -6.47
CA SER A 22 12.23 -2.27 -5.10
C SER A 22 11.69 -3.68 -4.88
N SER A 23 12.54 -4.56 -4.31
CA SER A 23 12.14 -5.86 -3.80
C SER A 23 11.73 -5.80 -2.32
N GLU A 24 12.23 -4.82 -1.56
CA GLU A 24 11.90 -4.60 -0.15
C GLU A 24 11.98 -3.09 0.17
N PRO A 25 10.84 -2.41 0.39
CA PRO A 25 9.46 -2.90 0.30
C PRO A 25 9.06 -3.40 -1.10
N THR A 26 8.23 -4.44 -1.16
CA THR A 26 7.60 -4.86 -2.42
C THR A 26 6.36 -3.98 -2.69
N PHE A 27 6.45 -3.06 -3.64
CA PHE A 27 5.34 -2.17 -4.02
C PHE A 27 4.42 -2.81 -5.06
N LEU A 28 3.11 -2.63 -4.86
CA LEU A 28 2.05 -3.12 -5.74
C LEU A 28 1.13 -1.98 -6.15
N LYS A 29 0.72 -2.01 -7.41
CA LYS A 29 -0.27 -1.11 -7.99
C LYS A 29 -1.66 -1.69 -7.78
N VAL A 30 -2.57 -0.89 -7.21
CA VAL A 30 -3.98 -1.28 -7.08
C VAL A 30 -4.73 -0.87 -8.33
N HIS A 31 -5.47 -1.81 -8.93
CA HIS A 31 -6.40 -1.54 -10.03
C HIS A 31 -7.83 -1.83 -9.58
N THR A 32 -8.78 -1.10 -10.16
CA THR A 32 -10.20 -1.48 -10.07
C THR A 32 -10.64 -2.19 -11.35
N HIS A 33 -11.89 -2.65 -11.41
CA HIS A 33 -12.49 -3.12 -12.66
C HIS A 33 -12.65 -2.03 -13.72
N LEU A 34 -12.45 -0.76 -13.38
CA LEU A 34 -12.48 0.32 -14.36
C LEU A 34 -11.21 0.28 -15.23
N PRO A 35 -11.35 0.30 -16.56
CA PRO A 35 -10.22 0.22 -17.46
C PRO A 35 -9.29 1.44 -17.32
N ASN A 36 -7.97 1.18 -17.41
CA ASN A 36 -6.91 2.17 -17.61
C ASN A 36 -6.73 3.27 -16.54
N ARG A 37 -7.19 3.08 -15.30
CA ARG A 37 -6.83 3.98 -14.19
C ARG A 37 -6.36 3.20 -12.94
N PRO A 38 -5.10 3.40 -12.50
CA PRO A 38 -4.68 2.89 -11.20
C PRO A 38 -5.45 3.59 -10.08
N ALA A 39 -5.81 2.82 -9.06
CA ALA A 39 -6.60 3.25 -7.91
C ALA A 39 -5.72 3.74 -6.74
N GLY A 40 -4.45 3.34 -6.74
CA GLY A 40 -3.51 3.63 -5.66
C GLY A 40 -2.34 2.66 -5.64
N MET A 41 -1.67 2.61 -4.49
CA MET A 41 -0.51 1.76 -4.24
C MET A 41 -0.55 1.22 -2.81
N VAL A 42 -0.02 0.02 -2.65
CA VAL A 42 0.19 -0.67 -1.37
C VAL A 42 1.54 -1.39 -1.42
N SER A 43 2.07 -1.82 -0.27
CA SER A 43 3.29 -2.62 -0.24
C SER A 43 3.30 -3.64 0.89
N PHE A 44 4.02 -4.73 0.68
CA PHE A 44 4.57 -5.55 1.76
C PHE A 44 5.94 -4.99 2.16
N LEU A 45 6.23 -4.88 3.45
CA LEU A 45 7.51 -4.42 4.00
C LEU A 45 7.84 -5.12 5.31
N ASN A 46 9.06 -4.91 5.82
CA ASN A 46 9.57 -5.53 7.06
C ASN A 46 9.43 -7.07 7.07
N ILE A 47 9.60 -7.70 5.91
CA ILE A 47 9.41 -9.13 5.73
C ILE A 47 10.49 -9.90 6.49
N THR A 48 10.06 -10.82 7.37
CA THR A 48 10.92 -11.67 8.18
C THR A 48 10.49 -13.13 8.01
N PRO A 49 10.99 -13.84 6.97
CA PRO A 49 10.51 -15.18 6.62
C PRO A 49 10.67 -16.20 7.76
N ASP A 50 11.77 -16.14 8.51
CA ASP A 50 12.04 -17.03 9.66
C ASP A 50 10.99 -16.88 10.77
N MET A 51 10.43 -15.69 10.92
CA MET A 51 9.37 -15.40 11.89
C MET A 51 7.97 -15.52 11.28
N ARG A 52 7.86 -15.81 9.97
CA ARG A 52 6.60 -15.85 9.23
C ARG A 52 5.79 -14.58 9.46
N TRP A 53 6.44 -13.43 9.30
CA TRP A 53 5.92 -12.12 9.61
C TRP A 53 6.21 -11.12 8.50
N ASP A 54 5.22 -10.29 8.16
CA ASP A 54 5.35 -9.10 7.30
C ASP A 54 4.54 -7.91 7.87
N GLU A 55 4.61 -6.78 7.17
CA GLU A 55 3.83 -5.58 7.45
C GLU A 55 3.21 -5.03 6.16
N LEU A 56 1.95 -4.60 6.24
CA LEU A 56 1.30 -3.83 5.18
C LEU A 56 1.60 -2.35 5.39
N GLY A 57 1.97 -1.65 4.33
CA GLY A 57 2.31 -0.23 4.41
C GLY A 57 2.35 0.45 3.06
N HIS A 58 2.84 1.68 3.06
CA HIS A 58 2.81 2.57 1.89
C HIS A 58 1.44 2.64 1.20
N ILE A 59 0.37 2.53 1.98
CA ILE A 59 -1.01 2.46 1.52
C ILE A 59 -1.50 3.88 1.20
N TRP A 60 -1.79 4.15 -0.07
CA TRP A 60 -2.48 5.36 -0.48
C TRP A 60 -3.38 5.10 -1.69
N TYR A 61 -4.46 5.87 -1.76
CA TYR A 61 -5.50 5.74 -2.78
C TYR A 61 -5.83 7.10 -3.40
N CYS A 62 -6.09 7.09 -4.70
CA CYS A 62 -6.63 8.24 -5.43
C CYS A 62 -7.95 8.69 -4.78
N PRO A 63 -8.23 10.01 -4.70
CA PRO A 63 -9.44 10.52 -4.03
C PRO A 63 -10.74 9.86 -4.48
N GLU A 64 -10.84 9.47 -5.76
CA GLU A 64 -12.04 8.90 -6.36
C GLU A 64 -12.42 7.52 -5.81
N VAL A 65 -11.49 6.79 -5.19
CA VAL A 65 -11.75 5.47 -4.61
C VAL A 65 -11.70 5.47 -3.09
N GLN A 66 -11.47 6.63 -2.46
CA GLN A 66 -11.55 6.75 -1.01
C GLN A 66 -12.99 6.55 -0.55
N ARG A 67 -13.15 5.91 0.62
CA ARG A 67 -14.47 5.55 1.18
C ARG A 67 -15.29 4.61 0.30
N THR A 68 -14.64 3.90 -0.63
CA THR A 68 -15.22 2.77 -1.38
C THR A 68 -14.66 1.45 -0.84
N ASN A 69 -15.09 0.33 -1.42
CA ASN A 69 -14.60 -1.00 -1.05
C ASN A 69 -13.16 -1.31 -1.52
N VAL A 70 -12.54 -0.43 -2.32
CA VAL A 70 -11.21 -0.70 -2.92
C VAL A 70 -10.15 -0.98 -1.84
N ASN A 71 -10.13 -0.22 -0.75
CA ASN A 71 -9.17 -0.46 0.34
C ASN A 71 -9.45 -1.80 1.04
N THR A 72 -10.73 -2.10 1.32
CA THR A 72 -11.13 -3.34 1.96
C THR A 72 -10.75 -4.56 1.13
N GLU A 73 -11.02 -4.53 -0.17
CA GLU A 73 -10.70 -5.63 -1.09
C GLU A 73 -9.20 -5.78 -1.30
N ALA A 74 -8.46 -4.68 -1.53
CA ALA A 74 -7.01 -4.74 -1.67
C ALA A 74 -6.34 -5.29 -0.40
N THR A 75 -6.79 -4.84 0.78
CA THR A 75 -6.29 -5.36 2.06
C THR A 75 -6.63 -6.84 2.21
N TYR A 76 -7.85 -7.27 1.87
CA TYR A 76 -8.23 -8.69 1.90
C TYR A 76 -7.33 -9.55 1.01
N LEU A 77 -7.07 -9.11 -0.22
CA LEU A 77 -6.19 -9.83 -1.14
C LEU A 77 -4.75 -9.92 -0.60
N MET A 78 -4.23 -8.85 -0.02
CA MET A 78 -2.91 -8.87 0.61
C MET A 78 -2.85 -9.82 1.81
N LEU A 79 -3.90 -9.83 2.65
CA LEU A 79 -3.97 -10.74 3.79
C LEU A 79 -4.13 -12.20 3.36
N SER A 80 -4.93 -12.48 2.33
CA SER A 80 -5.06 -13.83 1.76
C SER A 80 -3.74 -14.32 1.17
N GLU A 81 -3.00 -13.45 0.48
CA GLU A 81 -1.67 -13.77 -0.01
C GLU A 81 -0.70 -14.11 1.15
N ALA A 82 -0.68 -13.28 2.21
CA ALA A 82 0.20 -13.48 3.36
C ALA A 82 -0.16 -14.74 4.16
N PHE A 83 -1.44 -14.95 4.49
CA PHE A 83 -1.88 -16.04 5.35
C PHE A 83 -2.10 -17.35 4.58
N ASP A 84 -2.80 -17.32 3.45
CA ASP A 84 -3.23 -18.54 2.76
C ASP A 84 -2.14 -19.09 1.85
N ARG A 85 -1.39 -18.21 1.16
CA ARG A 85 -0.39 -18.63 0.18
C ARG A 85 1.03 -18.66 0.75
N LEU A 86 1.43 -17.63 1.50
CA LEU A 86 2.77 -17.55 2.10
C LEU A 86 2.85 -18.22 3.48
N GLU A 87 1.70 -18.62 4.06
CA GLU A 87 1.60 -19.25 5.37
C GLU A 87 2.23 -18.43 6.51
N TYR A 88 2.18 -17.10 6.39
CA TYR A 88 2.63 -16.21 7.44
C TYR A 88 1.69 -16.29 8.64
N ARG A 89 2.21 -16.01 9.84
CA ARG A 89 1.45 -16.12 11.10
C ARG A 89 1.06 -14.77 11.68
N ARG A 90 1.66 -13.70 11.19
CA ARG A 90 1.44 -12.34 11.66
C ARG A 90 1.59 -11.39 10.49
N VAL A 91 0.68 -10.42 10.43
CA VAL A 91 0.77 -9.26 9.55
C VAL A 91 0.72 -8.01 10.43
N GLY A 92 1.68 -7.12 10.28
CA GLY A 92 1.73 -5.83 10.95
C GLY A 92 1.00 -4.75 10.17
N TRP A 93 0.48 -3.76 10.88
CA TRP A 93 0.08 -2.48 10.29
C TRP A 93 0.36 -1.37 11.29
N LYS A 94 1.00 -0.29 10.82
CA LYS A 94 1.27 0.91 11.59
C LYS A 94 0.65 2.11 10.89
N CYS A 95 0.17 3.05 11.69
CA CYS A 95 -0.37 4.32 11.23
C CYS A 95 0.02 5.40 12.24
N ASP A 96 0.16 6.63 11.77
CA ASP A 96 0.38 7.78 12.66
C ASP A 96 -0.89 8.02 13.49
N ALA A 97 -0.76 8.11 14.81
CA ALA A 97 -1.88 8.38 15.70
C ALA A 97 -2.57 9.72 15.42
N GLN A 98 -1.87 10.68 14.80
CA GLN A 98 -2.45 11.97 14.40
C GLN A 98 -3.48 11.84 13.27
N LEU A 99 -3.44 10.77 12.48
CA LEU A 99 -4.41 10.54 11.41
C LEU A 99 -5.83 10.23 11.94
N LEU A 100 -5.98 9.88 13.22
CA LEU A 100 -7.28 9.64 13.86
C LEU A 100 -8.05 10.94 14.17
N SER A 101 -7.35 12.07 14.32
CA SER A 101 -7.94 13.36 14.69
C SER A 101 -8.05 14.34 13.53
N SER A 102 -7.43 14.06 12.38
CA SER A 102 -7.62 14.85 11.18
C SER A 102 -9.05 14.67 10.65
N PRO A 103 -9.84 15.75 10.49
CA PRO A 103 -11.11 15.66 9.77
C PRO A 103 -10.81 15.11 8.38
N SER A 104 -11.52 14.05 8.01
CA SER A 104 -11.43 13.45 6.68
C SER A 104 -11.58 14.56 5.62
N LEU A 105 -10.56 14.71 4.79
CA LEU A 105 -10.55 15.63 3.63
C LEU A 105 -11.80 15.46 2.77
#